data_AF-A0A3D0UJE0-F1
#
_entry.id   AF-A0A3D0UJE0-F1
#
_cell.length_a   1.000
_cell.length_b   1.000
_cell.length_c   1.000
_cell.angle_alpha   90.00
_cell.angle_beta   90.00
_cell.angle_gamma   90.00
#
_symmetry.space_group_name_H-M   'P 1'
#
loop_
_entity.id
_entity.type
_entity.pdbx_description
1 polymer ?
#
loop_
_entity_poly.entity_id
_entity_poly.type
_entity_poly.pdbx_seq_one_letter_code
_entity_poly.pdbx_strand_id
1 'polypeptide(L)'
;MFVNMIREIPRRTGRLIGVLIAMPPNVSLADYSIWLHTLLWYIFDLLGGPEFVQVFLRLATETRRLTQDEIMVAIDVLGPKAIRYQNVRIAQGGILQTVFRLNGNRAFATWHTINMPEGRDTNLALVVHELTHTFQYERVGSVYIGQGLWVQIRLGRKAYDYGGLAGLRDSWAAGKRYKDYNREQQGQIAQDYCALVRAEQDTTAYEPFIAELRKGLV
;
A
#
# COMPACT_ATOMS: atom_id res chain seq x y z
N MET A 1 15.05 -14.34 -4.45
CA MET A 1 14.17 -13.64 -5.41
C MET A 1 13.31 -14.63 -6.20
N PHE A 2 13.89 -15.54 -6.99
CA PHE A 2 13.14 -16.62 -7.67
C PHE A 2 12.27 -17.46 -6.74
N VAL A 3 12.76 -17.75 -5.53
CA VAL A 3 11.97 -18.45 -4.49
C VAL A 3 10.72 -17.68 -4.07
N ASN A 4 10.78 -16.34 -4.01
CA ASN A 4 9.61 -15.53 -3.67
C ASN A 4 8.61 -15.52 -4.83
N MET A 5 9.09 -15.40 -6.07
CA MET A 5 8.24 -15.47 -7.28
C MET A 5 7.46 -16.78 -7.33
N ILE A 6 8.13 -17.92 -7.14
CA ILE A 6 7.48 -19.24 -7.16
C ILE A 6 6.44 -19.37 -6.02
N ARG A 7 6.75 -18.86 -4.83
CA ARG A 7 5.82 -18.87 -3.68
C ARG A 7 4.56 -18.04 -3.93
N GLU A 8 4.63 -17.01 -4.77
CA GLU A 8 3.47 -16.19 -5.12
C GLU A 8 2.55 -16.79 -6.18
N ILE A 9 3.02 -17.80 -6.95
CA ILE A 9 2.26 -18.37 -8.08
C ILE A 9 0.84 -18.79 -7.65
N PRO A 10 0.63 -19.60 -6.58
CA PRO A 10 -0.72 -20.03 -6.22
C PRO A 10 -1.65 -18.85 -5.93
N ARG A 11 -1.16 -17.82 -5.23
CA ARG A 11 -1.94 -16.63 -4.89
C ARG A 11 -2.26 -15.78 -6.12
N ARG A 12 -1.28 -15.58 -7.01
CA ARG A 12 -1.43 -14.84 -8.27
C ARG A 12 -2.38 -15.52 -9.23
N THR A 13 -2.24 -16.84 -9.39
CA THR A 13 -3.16 -17.67 -10.18
C THR A 13 -4.58 -17.61 -9.63
N GLY A 14 -4.76 -17.72 -8.31
CA GLY A 14 -6.08 -17.59 -7.68
C GLY A 14 -6.75 -16.24 -7.98
N ARG A 15 -5.99 -15.13 -7.93
CA ARG A 15 -6.51 -13.80 -8.30
C ARG A 15 -6.89 -13.70 -9.79
N LEU A 16 -6.04 -14.22 -10.68
CA LEU A 16 -6.30 -14.22 -12.12
C LEU A 16 -7.57 -15.01 -12.45
N ILE A 17 -7.70 -16.23 -11.91
CA ILE A 17 -8.90 -17.05 -12.07
C ILE A 17 -10.14 -16.33 -11.54
N GLY A 18 -10.04 -15.71 -10.36
CA GLY A 18 -11.14 -14.94 -9.78
C GLY A 18 -11.64 -13.82 -10.70
N VAL A 19 -10.74 -13.07 -11.34
CA VAL A 19 -11.11 -12.02 -12.31
C VAL A 19 -11.72 -12.57 -13.58
N LEU A 20 -11.22 -13.71 -14.08
CA LEU A 20 -11.78 -14.36 -15.27
C LEU A 20 -13.20 -14.88 -15.02
N ILE A 21 -13.46 -15.45 -13.84
CA ILE A 21 -14.80 -15.91 -13.44
C ILE A 21 -15.74 -14.71 -13.22
N ALA A 22 -15.24 -13.61 -12.66
CA ALA A 22 -16.02 -12.42 -12.37
C ALA A 22 -16.29 -11.52 -13.59
N MET A 23 -16.06 -12.01 -14.83
CA MET A 23 -16.41 -11.26 -16.04
C MET A 23 -17.92 -10.98 -16.04
N PRO A 24 -18.37 -9.71 -15.96
CA PRO A 24 -19.78 -9.46 -15.77
C PRO A 24 -20.50 -9.55 -17.13
N PRO A 25 -21.63 -10.26 -17.22
CA PRO A 25 -22.43 -10.26 -18.44
C PRO A 25 -23.09 -8.88 -18.62
N ASN A 26 -23.05 -8.34 -19.84
CA ASN A 26 -23.68 -7.05 -20.21
C ASN A 26 -23.14 -5.81 -19.45
N VAL A 27 -21.83 -5.60 -19.50
CA VAL A 27 -21.15 -4.46 -18.86
C VAL A 27 -21.14 -3.19 -19.68
N SER A 28 -21.13 -2.04 -19.00
CA SER A 28 -20.79 -0.76 -19.62
C SER A 28 -19.32 -0.76 -20.08
N LEU A 29 -18.96 0.15 -20.99
CA LEU A 29 -17.56 0.34 -21.41
C LEU A 29 -16.64 0.66 -20.23
N ALA A 30 -17.15 1.37 -19.21
CA ALA A 30 -16.39 1.72 -18.02
C ALA A 30 -16.06 0.48 -17.17
N ASP A 31 -17.05 -0.39 -16.95
CA ASP A 31 -16.85 -1.63 -16.17
C ASP A 31 -15.92 -2.60 -16.91
N TYR A 32 -16.05 -2.69 -18.24
CA TYR A 32 -15.13 -3.46 -19.06
C TYR A 32 -13.68 -2.94 -18.98
N SER A 33 -13.50 -1.62 -19.00
CA SER A 33 -12.18 -0.99 -18.86
C SER A 33 -11.54 -1.30 -17.50
N ILE A 34 -12.31 -1.24 -16.41
CA ILE A 34 -11.84 -1.59 -15.06
C ILE A 34 -11.46 -3.07 -14.99
N TRP A 35 -12.29 -3.96 -15.54
CA TRP A 35 -12.01 -5.39 -15.60
C TRP A 35 -10.74 -5.68 -16.39
N LEU A 36 -10.59 -5.10 -17.58
CA LEU A 36 -9.41 -5.29 -18.44
C LEU A 36 -8.14 -4.76 -17.77
N HIS A 37 -8.21 -3.58 -17.15
CA HIS A 37 -7.10 -3.03 -16.37
C HIS A 37 -6.67 -3.98 -15.25
N THR A 38 -7.64 -4.55 -14.52
CA THR A 38 -7.39 -5.50 -13.44
C THR A 38 -6.75 -6.79 -13.99
N LEU A 39 -7.26 -7.31 -15.11
CA LEU A 39 -6.74 -8.50 -15.77
C LEU A 39 -5.27 -8.30 -16.19
N LEU A 40 -4.94 -7.18 -16.82
CA LEU A 40 -3.59 -6.88 -17.28
C LEU A 40 -2.59 -6.83 -16.11
N TRP A 41 -2.97 -6.22 -14.98
CA TRP A 41 -2.14 -6.23 -13.77
C TRP A 41 -1.94 -7.63 -13.18
N TYR A 42 -2.96 -8.50 -13.22
CA TYR A 42 -2.82 -9.87 -12.71
C TYR A 42 -1.98 -10.76 -13.61
N ILE A 43 -2.03 -10.54 -14.93
CA ILE A 43 -1.08 -11.15 -15.86
C ILE A 43 0.34 -10.66 -15.58
N PHE A 44 0.54 -9.34 -15.42
CA PHE A 44 1.84 -8.77 -15.07
C PHE A 44 2.41 -9.33 -13.76
N ASP A 45 1.57 -9.45 -12.72
CA ASP A 45 1.92 -10.11 -11.47
C ASP A 45 2.36 -11.56 -11.73
N LEU A 46 1.56 -12.34 -12.45
CA LEU A 46 1.81 -13.76 -12.69
C LEU A 46 3.14 -13.99 -13.42
N LEU A 47 3.48 -13.13 -14.38
CA LEU A 47 4.74 -13.19 -15.13
C LEU A 47 5.97 -12.72 -14.34
N GLY A 48 5.81 -12.32 -13.08
CA GLY A 48 6.91 -11.88 -12.22
C GLY A 48 7.32 -10.42 -12.42
N GLY A 49 6.44 -9.61 -13.03
CA GLY A 49 6.68 -8.19 -13.27
C GLY A 49 7.15 -7.41 -12.04
N PRO A 50 6.50 -7.54 -10.86
CA PRO A 50 6.94 -6.89 -9.63
C PRO A 50 8.38 -7.23 -9.26
N GLU A 51 8.78 -8.49 -9.40
CA GLU A 51 10.13 -8.95 -9.10
C GLU A 51 11.15 -8.34 -10.05
N PHE A 52 10.88 -8.31 -11.36
CA PHE A 52 11.78 -7.72 -12.35
C PHE A 52 12.04 -6.23 -12.08
N VAL A 53 10.99 -5.47 -11.82
CA VAL A 53 11.13 -4.03 -11.51
C VAL A 53 11.88 -3.83 -10.19
N GLN A 54 11.63 -4.66 -9.18
CA GLN A 54 12.36 -4.59 -7.92
C GLN A 54 13.86 -4.86 -8.07
N VAL A 55 14.27 -5.76 -8.98
CA VAL A 55 15.70 -5.95 -9.27
C VAL A 55 16.31 -4.69 -9.86
N PHE A 56 15.65 -4.14 -10.89
CA PHE A 56 16.13 -2.92 -11.51
C PHE A 56 16.28 -1.80 -10.48
N LEU A 57 15.26 -1.57 -9.65
CA LEU A 57 15.31 -0.57 -8.58
C LEU A 57 16.47 -0.84 -7.62
N ARG A 58 16.69 -2.08 -7.17
CA ARG A 58 17.78 -2.44 -6.25
C ARG A 58 19.18 -2.27 -6.86
N LEU A 59 19.31 -2.35 -8.18
CA LEU A 59 20.56 -2.09 -8.89
C LEU A 59 20.79 -0.60 -9.12
N ALA A 60 19.72 0.17 -9.30
CA ALA A 60 19.77 1.60 -9.62
C ALA A 60 19.71 2.53 -8.40
N THR A 61 19.56 1.97 -7.19
CA THR A 61 19.36 2.71 -5.94
C THR A 61 20.07 2.03 -4.79
N GLU A 62 20.34 2.78 -3.72
CA GLU A 62 20.84 2.22 -2.47
C GLU A 62 19.66 1.63 -1.71
N THR A 63 19.75 0.35 -1.34
CA THR A 63 18.66 -0.33 -0.65
C THR A 63 19.12 -0.93 0.67
N ARG A 64 18.31 -0.72 1.71
CA ARG A 64 18.49 -1.34 3.03
C ARG A 64 17.27 -2.15 3.43
N ARG A 65 17.46 -3.06 4.39
CA ARG A 65 16.35 -3.76 5.05
C ARG A 65 15.65 -2.80 6.00
N LEU A 66 14.41 -3.15 6.37
CA LEU A 66 13.77 -2.53 7.51
C LEU A 66 14.59 -2.79 8.78
N THR A 67 14.71 -1.80 9.65
CA THR A 67 15.28 -1.94 10.99
C THR A 67 14.31 -2.70 11.90
N GLN A 68 14.80 -3.17 13.05
CA GLN A 68 13.91 -3.82 14.03
C GLN A 68 12.85 -2.86 14.55
N ASP A 69 13.20 -1.60 14.80
CA ASP A 69 12.27 -0.57 15.27
C ASP A 69 11.17 -0.28 14.23
N GLU A 70 11.54 -0.17 12.95
CA GLU A 70 10.57 -0.02 11.84
C GLU A 70 9.62 -1.20 11.77
N ILE A 71 10.13 -2.43 11.95
CA ILE A 71 9.32 -3.64 11.95
C ILE A 71 8.38 -3.65 13.16
N MET A 72 8.87 -3.38 14.37
CA MET A 72 8.06 -3.41 15.59
C MET A 72 6.91 -2.41 15.52
N VAL A 73 7.20 -1.16 15.13
CA VAL A 73 6.16 -0.13 14.98
C VAL A 73 5.14 -0.52 13.92
N ALA A 74 5.57 -1.10 12.80
CA ALA A 74 4.64 -1.58 11.78
C ALA A 74 3.81 -2.78 12.24
N ILE A 75 4.37 -3.68 13.04
CA ILE A 75 3.65 -4.81 13.66
C ILE A 75 2.57 -4.30 14.59
N ASP A 76 2.86 -3.26 15.39
CA ASP A 76 1.89 -2.67 16.30
C ASP A 76 0.69 -2.07 15.56
N VAL A 77 0.85 -1.59 14.33
CA VAL A 77 -0.27 -1.04 13.54
C VAL A 77 -0.92 -2.12 12.67
N LEU A 78 -0.16 -2.72 11.77
CA LEU A 78 -0.65 -3.62 10.72
C LEU A 78 -0.86 -5.06 11.22
N GLY A 79 -0.07 -5.48 12.21
CA GLY A 79 -0.04 -6.84 12.75
C GLY A 79 1.20 -7.65 12.34
N PRO A 80 1.55 -8.71 13.10
CA PRO A 80 2.80 -9.47 12.93
C PRO A 80 2.88 -10.29 11.63
N LYS A 81 1.73 -10.65 11.06
CA LYS A 81 1.62 -11.43 9.81
C LYS A 81 0.99 -10.62 8.67
N ALA A 82 0.96 -9.30 8.84
CA ALA A 82 0.28 -8.39 7.93
C ALA A 82 0.92 -8.37 6.54
N ILE A 83 2.26 -8.36 6.53
CA ILE A 83 3.13 -8.43 5.36
C ILE A 83 4.37 -9.26 5.65
N ARG A 84 5.11 -9.61 4.60
CA ARG A 84 6.45 -10.19 4.72
C ARG A 84 7.49 -9.11 4.92
N TYR A 85 7.57 -8.59 6.15
CA TYR A 85 8.52 -7.54 6.54
C TYR A 85 9.97 -7.79 6.07
N GLN A 86 10.43 -9.03 6.13
CA GLN A 86 11.77 -9.45 5.70
C GLN A 86 12.05 -9.26 4.20
N ASN A 87 11.01 -9.19 3.38
CA ASN A 87 11.13 -8.95 1.94
C ASN A 87 11.18 -7.47 1.59
N VAL A 88 10.71 -6.61 2.50
CA VAL A 88 10.63 -5.16 2.28
C VAL A 88 12.01 -4.52 2.32
N ARG A 89 12.24 -3.56 1.42
CA ARG A 89 13.43 -2.72 1.40
C ARG A 89 13.04 -1.26 1.39
N ILE A 90 13.86 -0.42 2.02
CA ILE A 90 13.84 1.03 1.82
C ILE A 90 14.91 1.35 0.78
N ALA A 91 14.53 2.08 -0.27
CA ALA A 91 15.37 2.50 -1.38
C ALA A 91 15.53 4.02 -1.39
N GLN A 92 16.77 4.48 -1.57
CA GLN A 92 17.14 5.90 -1.59
C GLN A 92 18.20 6.16 -2.68
N GLY A 93 18.42 7.43 -3.01
CA GLY A 93 19.48 7.85 -3.92
C GLY A 93 19.32 7.40 -5.38
N GLY A 94 20.40 7.52 -6.16
CA GLY A 94 20.46 7.08 -7.56
C GLY A 94 19.37 7.69 -8.44
N ILE A 95 18.71 6.86 -9.24
CA ILE A 95 17.64 7.32 -10.15
C ILE A 95 16.45 7.96 -9.41
N LEU A 96 16.24 7.63 -8.13
CA LEU A 96 15.13 8.17 -7.34
C LEU A 96 15.29 9.66 -7.05
N GLN A 97 16.51 10.21 -7.04
CA GLN A 97 16.71 11.66 -6.86
C GLN A 97 15.95 12.47 -7.92
N THR A 98 15.96 12.00 -9.17
CA THR A 98 15.20 12.63 -10.26
C THR A 98 13.69 12.43 -10.08
N VAL A 99 13.26 11.23 -9.68
CA VAL A 99 11.85 10.92 -9.43
C VAL A 99 11.27 11.80 -8.31
N PHE A 100 11.99 11.95 -7.20
CA PHE A 100 11.55 12.78 -6.08
C PHE A 100 11.47 14.26 -6.44
N ARG A 101 12.38 14.77 -7.27
CA ARG A 101 12.29 16.15 -7.79
C ARG A 101 10.99 16.39 -8.55
N LEU A 102 10.52 15.38 -9.31
CA LEU A 102 9.27 15.46 -10.08
C LEU A 102 8.01 15.21 -9.22
N ASN A 103 8.12 14.36 -8.19
CA ASN A 103 7.01 14.00 -7.30
C ASN A 103 6.91 14.89 -6.04
N GLY A 104 7.61 16.04 -6.00
CA GLY A 104 7.55 16.95 -4.86
C GLY A 104 8.11 16.36 -3.56
N ASN A 105 9.13 15.50 -3.66
CA ASN A 105 9.85 14.89 -2.56
C ASN A 105 8.96 14.06 -1.60
N ARG A 106 8.01 13.32 -2.18
CA ARG A 106 7.12 12.40 -1.48
C ARG A 106 7.65 10.98 -1.54
N ALA A 107 7.57 10.29 -0.40
CA ALA A 107 7.78 8.86 -0.35
C ALA A 107 6.67 8.14 -1.13
N PHE A 108 6.96 6.94 -1.60
CA PHE A 108 5.98 6.07 -2.24
C PHE A 108 6.44 4.61 -2.22
N ALA A 109 5.50 3.69 -2.04
CA ALA A 109 5.75 2.26 -2.11
C ALA A 109 5.55 1.69 -3.52
N THR A 110 6.52 0.89 -3.94
CA THR A 110 6.48 0.08 -5.16
C THR A 110 6.66 -1.39 -4.75
N TRP A 111 5.53 -2.08 -4.55
CA TRP A 111 5.48 -3.46 -4.05
C TRP A 111 6.16 -3.64 -2.69
N HIS A 112 7.30 -4.36 -2.66
CA HIS A 112 8.13 -4.58 -1.48
C HIS A 112 9.29 -3.58 -1.37
N THR A 113 9.24 -2.48 -2.09
CA THR A 113 10.24 -1.41 -2.01
C THR A 113 9.55 -0.12 -1.60
N ILE A 114 9.99 0.47 -0.49
CA ILE A 114 9.61 1.83 -0.08
C ILE A 114 10.66 2.77 -0.64
N ASN A 115 10.27 3.63 -1.58
CA ASN A 115 11.15 4.65 -2.12
C ASN A 115 11.03 5.87 -1.22
N MET A 116 12.12 6.19 -0.52
CA MET A 116 12.15 7.24 0.49
C MET A 116 13.14 8.34 0.08
N PRO A 117 12.77 9.63 0.18
CA PRO A 117 13.77 10.69 0.08
C PRO A 117 14.79 10.62 1.21
N GLU A 118 16.00 11.11 0.96
CA GLU A 118 17.05 11.16 1.98
C GLU A 118 16.58 11.94 3.23
N GLY A 119 16.87 11.40 4.42
CA GLY A 119 16.51 11.99 5.71
C GLY A 119 15.06 11.80 6.17
N ARG A 120 14.16 11.31 5.31
CA ARG A 120 12.73 11.08 5.65
C ARG A 120 12.47 9.72 6.31
N ASP A 121 13.40 8.79 6.21
CA ASP A 121 13.28 7.42 6.73
C ASP A 121 13.33 7.36 8.27
N THR A 122 13.73 8.44 8.92
CA THR A 122 13.63 8.60 10.38
C THR A 122 12.20 8.77 10.89
N ASN A 123 11.24 9.10 10.01
CA ASN A 123 9.84 9.21 10.37
C ASN A 123 9.15 7.85 10.29
N LEU A 124 9.07 7.16 11.43
CA LEU A 124 8.46 5.83 11.54
C LEU A 124 6.98 5.80 11.13
N ALA A 125 6.21 6.86 11.41
CA ALA A 125 4.81 6.93 11.00
C ALA A 125 4.68 6.97 9.47
N LEU A 126 5.55 7.74 8.80
CA LEU A 126 5.62 7.74 7.34
C LEU A 126 6.01 6.36 6.79
N VAL A 127 6.94 5.65 7.45
CA VAL A 127 7.26 4.26 7.06
C VAL A 127 6.03 3.36 7.18
N VAL A 128 5.20 3.51 8.22
CA VAL A 128 3.93 2.77 8.36
C VAL A 128 2.94 3.08 7.24
N HIS A 129 2.85 4.34 6.80
CA HIS A 129 2.05 4.73 5.62
C HIS A 129 2.46 3.90 4.41
N GLU A 130 3.76 3.91 4.09
CA GLU A 130 4.27 3.20 2.91
C GLU A 130 4.17 1.68 3.05
N LEU A 131 4.34 1.13 4.26
CA LEU A 131 4.10 -0.29 4.51
C LEU A 131 2.62 -0.67 4.36
N THR A 132 1.69 0.26 4.58
CA THR A 132 0.27 0.04 4.30
C THR A 132 0.03 -0.19 2.81
N HIS A 133 0.78 0.48 1.94
CA HIS A 133 0.73 0.21 0.50
C HIS A 133 1.35 -1.15 0.14
N THR A 134 2.44 -1.57 0.78
CA THR A 134 2.94 -2.95 0.65
C THR A 134 1.91 -3.98 1.13
N PHE A 135 1.17 -3.67 2.19
CA PHE A 135 0.09 -4.50 2.71
C PHE A 135 -1.07 -4.65 1.74
N GLN A 136 -1.46 -3.55 1.09
CA GLN A 136 -2.45 -3.53 0.03
C GLN A 136 -1.96 -4.39 -1.14
N TYR A 137 -0.72 -4.20 -1.61
CA TYR A 137 -0.13 -5.02 -2.67
C TYR A 137 -0.22 -6.52 -2.38
N GLU A 138 0.22 -6.95 -1.20
CA GLU A 138 0.25 -8.39 -0.90
C GLU A 138 -1.16 -8.99 -0.97
N ARG A 139 -2.22 -8.22 -0.71
CA ARG A 139 -3.61 -8.67 -0.78
C ARG A 139 -4.20 -8.60 -2.18
N VAL A 140 -4.11 -7.44 -2.83
CA VAL A 140 -4.86 -7.16 -4.06
C VAL A 140 -4.03 -7.21 -5.32
N GLY A 141 -2.71 -7.41 -5.23
CA GLY A 141 -1.79 -7.40 -6.38
C GLY A 141 -1.48 -5.99 -6.87
N SER A 142 -0.79 -5.87 -8.01
CA SER A 142 -0.34 -4.56 -8.56
C SER A 142 -1.46 -3.58 -8.90
N VAL A 143 -2.71 -4.03 -8.92
CA VAL A 143 -3.91 -3.19 -9.12
C VAL A 143 -3.96 -2.02 -8.14
N TYR A 144 -3.39 -2.17 -6.94
CA TYR A 144 -3.31 -1.07 -5.95
C TYR A 144 -2.59 0.16 -6.50
N ILE A 145 -1.56 -0.03 -7.35
CA ILE A 145 -0.76 1.08 -7.92
C ILE A 145 -1.66 1.95 -8.79
N GLY A 146 -2.45 1.32 -9.66
CA GLY A 146 -3.40 2.02 -10.51
C GLY A 146 -4.44 2.79 -9.69
N GLN A 147 -4.96 2.18 -8.62
CA GLN A 147 -5.95 2.81 -7.74
C GLN A 147 -5.37 4.00 -6.95
N GLY A 148 -4.18 3.85 -6.35
CA GLY A 148 -3.52 4.91 -5.60
C GLY A 148 -3.09 6.07 -6.49
N LEU A 149 -2.40 5.79 -7.59
CA LEU A 149 -1.91 6.80 -8.52
C LEU A 149 -3.06 7.58 -9.17
N TRP A 150 -4.16 6.92 -9.54
CA TRP A 150 -5.32 7.58 -10.13
C TRP A 150 -6.00 8.55 -9.17
N VAL A 151 -6.17 8.15 -7.90
CA VAL A 151 -6.75 9.02 -6.87
C VAL A 151 -5.81 10.19 -6.56
N GLN A 152 -4.51 9.95 -6.45
CA GLN A 152 -3.51 11.00 -6.22
C GLN A 152 -3.49 12.02 -7.38
N ILE A 153 -3.55 11.57 -8.63
CA ILE A 153 -3.63 12.44 -9.81
C ILE A 153 -4.93 13.25 -9.83
N ARG A 154 -6.08 12.64 -9.50
CA ARG A 154 -7.38 13.32 -9.54
C ARG A 154 -7.62 14.28 -8.38
N LEU A 155 -7.24 13.90 -7.16
CA LEU A 155 -7.61 14.62 -5.94
C LEU A 155 -6.47 15.45 -5.35
N GLY A 156 -5.23 15.25 -5.81
CA GLY A 156 -4.05 15.93 -5.27
C GLY A 156 -3.94 15.72 -3.76
N ARG A 157 -3.83 16.82 -2.99
CA ARG A 157 -3.74 16.74 -1.51
C ARG A 157 -5.03 16.26 -0.83
N LYS A 158 -6.20 16.36 -1.50
CA LYS A 158 -7.46 15.85 -0.92
C LYS A 158 -7.52 14.32 -0.87
N ALA A 159 -6.61 13.63 -1.58
CA ALA A 159 -6.50 12.17 -1.50
C ALA A 159 -6.24 11.67 -0.08
N TYR A 160 -5.60 12.49 0.78
CA TYR A 160 -5.23 12.16 2.15
C TYR A 160 -6.29 12.55 3.18
N ASP A 161 -7.27 13.39 2.80
CA ASP A 161 -8.22 13.94 3.74
C ASP A 161 -9.35 12.93 4.04
N TYR A 162 -9.40 12.43 5.27
CA TYR A 162 -10.46 11.58 5.79
C TYR A 162 -11.24 12.24 6.95
N GLY A 163 -10.99 13.53 7.22
CA GLY A 163 -11.63 14.29 8.30
C GLY A 163 -11.01 14.08 9.69
N GLY A 164 -9.89 13.36 9.81
CA GLY A 164 -9.21 13.12 11.08
C GLY A 164 -10.09 12.38 12.09
N LEU A 165 -9.85 12.61 13.38
CA LEU A 165 -10.55 11.94 14.47
C LEU A 165 -12.07 12.19 14.48
N ALA A 166 -12.52 13.42 14.18
CA ALA A 166 -13.95 13.72 14.05
C ALA A 166 -14.56 12.98 12.85
N GLY A 167 -13.89 13.04 11.69
CA GLY A 167 -14.33 12.34 10.48
C GLY A 167 -14.42 10.83 10.64
N LEU A 168 -13.53 10.20 11.40
CA LEU A 168 -13.61 8.76 11.72
C LEU A 168 -14.82 8.43 12.58
N ARG A 169 -15.14 9.24 13.59
CA ARG A 169 -16.33 9.05 14.44
C ARG A 169 -17.60 9.14 13.63
N ASP A 170 -17.73 10.17 12.81
CA ASP A 170 -18.90 10.38 11.95
C ASP A 170 -19.02 9.26 10.91
N SER A 171 -17.90 8.87 10.30
CA SER A 171 -17.85 7.78 9.33
C SER A 171 -18.28 6.45 9.95
N TRP A 172 -17.77 6.13 11.14
CA TRP A 172 -18.14 4.90 11.84
C TRP A 172 -19.63 4.89 12.21
N ALA A 173 -20.15 6.01 12.73
CA ALA A 173 -21.57 6.17 13.04
C ALA A 173 -22.46 6.04 11.80
N ALA A 174 -21.99 6.49 10.64
CA ALA A 174 -22.65 6.33 9.35
C ALA A 174 -22.48 4.93 8.72
N GLY A 175 -21.82 3.99 9.41
CA GLY A 175 -21.61 2.62 8.94
C GLY A 175 -20.47 2.44 7.92
N LYS A 176 -19.70 3.50 7.64
CA LYS A 176 -18.53 3.43 6.76
C LYS A 176 -17.43 2.59 7.40
N ARG A 177 -16.82 1.73 6.59
CA ARG A 177 -15.79 0.76 6.99
C ARG A 177 -14.42 1.14 6.43
N TYR A 178 -13.37 0.50 6.91
CA TYR A 178 -11.99 0.80 6.49
C TYR A 178 -11.78 0.63 4.98
N LYS A 179 -12.33 -0.44 4.40
CA LYS A 179 -12.31 -0.71 2.96
C LYS A 179 -13.00 0.35 2.09
N ASP A 180 -13.87 1.19 2.69
CA ASP A 180 -14.61 2.23 1.98
C ASP A 180 -13.81 3.54 1.88
N TYR A 181 -12.65 3.62 2.55
CA TYR A 181 -11.66 4.66 2.31
C TYR A 181 -10.80 4.32 1.11
N ASN A 182 -10.37 5.35 0.38
CA ASN A 182 -9.43 5.16 -0.71
C ASN A 182 -8.05 4.70 -0.19
N ARG A 183 -7.19 4.22 -1.10
CA ARG A 183 -5.88 3.63 -0.74
C ARG A 183 -4.96 4.57 0.05
N GLU A 184 -4.96 5.86 -0.29
CA GLU A 184 -4.16 6.89 0.40
C GLU A 184 -4.75 7.23 1.77
N GLN A 185 -6.07 7.36 1.88
CA GLN A 185 -6.75 7.55 3.18
C GLN A 185 -6.49 6.38 4.12
N GLN A 186 -6.51 5.14 3.62
CA GLN A 186 -6.14 3.95 4.39
C GLN A 186 -4.71 4.06 4.95
N GLY A 187 -3.73 4.44 4.11
CA GLY A 187 -2.36 4.71 4.53
C GLY A 187 -2.28 5.81 5.59
N GLN A 188 -3.00 6.92 5.37
CA GLN A 188 -3.01 8.07 6.27
C GLN A 188 -3.62 7.74 7.63
N ILE A 189 -4.70 6.95 7.68
CA ILE A 189 -5.30 6.46 8.92
C ILE A 189 -4.28 5.64 9.72
N ALA A 190 -3.53 4.75 9.06
CA ALA A 190 -2.48 3.95 9.71
C ALA A 190 -1.31 4.81 10.20
N GLN A 191 -0.89 5.81 9.41
CA GLN A 191 0.13 6.79 9.78
C GLN A 191 -0.27 7.58 11.02
N ASP A 192 -1.48 8.14 11.01
CA ASP A 192 -1.94 9.02 12.09
C ASP A 192 -2.17 8.22 13.38
N TYR A 193 -2.73 7.01 13.28
CA TYR A 193 -2.79 6.10 14.42
C TYR A 193 -1.40 5.80 15.00
N CYS A 194 -0.41 5.51 14.16
CA CYS A 194 0.98 5.30 14.61
C CYS A 194 1.52 6.52 15.35
N ALA A 195 1.29 7.73 14.81
CA ALA A 195 1.75 8.97 15.42
C ALA A 195 1.10 9.21 16.80
N LEU A 196 -0.22 8.96 16.91
CA LEU A 196 -0.98 9.12 18.14
C LEU A 196 -0.55 8.11 19.23
N VAL A 197 -0.39 6.83 18.88
CA VAL A 197 0.10 5.80 19.83
C VAL A 197 1.46 6.20 20.40
N ARG A 198 2.38 6.64 19.53
CA ARG A 198 3.74 7.04 19.95
C ARG A 198 3.78 8.33 20.76
N ALA A 199 2.76 9.17 20.62
CA ALA A 199 2.58 10.38 21.42
C ALA A 199 1.73 10.15 22.67
N GLU A 200 1.33 8.90 22.95
CA GLU A 200 0.44 8.52 24.06
C GLU A 200 -0.89 9.31 24.06
N GLN A 201 -1.43 9.55 22.86
CA GLN A 201 -2.69 10.29 22.65
C GLN A 201 -3.89 9.35 22.43
N ASP A 202 -5.10 9.90 22.51
CA ASP A 202 -6.35 9.15 22.30
C ASP A 202 -6.44 8.56 20.88
N THR A 203 -6.52 7.23 20.80
CA THR A 203 -6.70 6.48 19.55
C THR A 203 -8.09 5.87 19.41
N THR A 204 -9.02 6.13 20.33
CA THR A 204 -10.32 5.42 20.42
C THR A 204 -11.10 5.44 19.10
N ALA A 205 -11.07 6.54 18.35
CA ALA A 205 -11.76 6.67 17.07
C ALA A 205 -11.13 5.83 15.93
N TYR A 206 -9.86 5.46 16.05
CA TYR A 206 -9.09 4.69 15.06
C TYR A 206 -9.23 3.18 15.29
N GLU A 207 -9.38 2.74 16.54
CA GLU A 207 -9.44 1.32 16.93
C GLU A 207 -10.34 0.44 16.04
N PRO A 208 -11.59 0.80 15.72
CA PRO A 208 -12.43 -0.05 14.87
C PRO A 208 -11.84 -0.22 13.45
N PHE A 209 -11.26 0.83 12.88
CA PHE A 209 -10.64 0.80 11.55
C PHE A 209 -9.33 0.03 11.55
N ILE A 210 -8.50 0.20 12.59
CA ILE A 210 -7.26 -0.56 12.76
C ILE A 210 -7.56 -2.06 12.98
N ALA A 211 -8.64 -2.39 13.68
CA ALA A 211 -9.08 -3.78 13.82
C ALA A 211 -9.48 -4.40 12.47
N GLU A 212 -10.10 -3.64 11.57
CA GLU A 212 -10.42 -4.08 10.20
C GLU A 212 -9.20 -4.21 9.31
N LEU A 213 -8.30 -3.23 9.38
CA LEU A 213 -7.00 -3.28 8.73
C LEU A 213 -6.27 -4.58 9.11
N ARG A 214 -6.14 -4.89 10.41
CA ARG A 214 -5.48 -6.12 10.89
C ARG A 214 -6.17 -7.41 10.42
N LYS A 215 -7.49 -7.37 10.15
CA LYS A 215 -8.24 -8.48 9.53
C LYS A 215 -8.02 -8.62 8.02
N GLY A 216 -7.31 -7.69 7.39
CA GLY A 216 -7.03 -7.73 5.96
C GLY A 216 -8.09 -7.10 5.08
N LEU A 217 -8.98 -6.28 5.63
CA LEU A 217 -10.09 -5.67 4.89
C LEU A 217 -9.63 -4.42 4.14
N VAL A 218 -9.04 -4.58 2.95
CA VAL A 218 -8.54 -3.50 2.09
C VAL A 218 -9.04 -3.62 0.65
#